data_AF-A0A1W9M6E6-F1
#
_entry.id   AF-A0A1W9M6E6-F1
#
_cell.length_a   1.000
_cell.length_b   1.000
_cell.length_c   1.000
_cell.angle_alpha   90.00
_cell.angle_beta   90.00
_cell.angle_gamma   90.00
#
_symmetry.space_group_name_H-M   'P 1'
#
loop_
_entity.id
_entity.type
_entity.pdbx_description
1 polymer ?
#
loop_
_entity_poly.entity_id
_entity_poly.type
_entity_poly.pdbx_seq_one_letter_code
_entity_poly.pdbx_strand_id
1 'polypeptide(L)'
;MNPYNLLNIDQNAGDQEILKAVALAMRERKYSVKEIAEARMKLMDPVSKAVENFICVMDVTPFLKDRNVKPVSRPALVSSDLDYIRVPEQG
;
A
#
# COMPACT_ATOMS: atom_id res chain seq x y z
N MET A 1 11.86 0.04 5.87
CA MET A 1 12.62 -1.13 5.38
C MET A 1 12.03 -1.54 4.05
N ASN A 2 12.87 -1.75 3.03
CA ASN A 2 12.41 -2.10 1.68
C ASN A 2 11.91 -3.57 1.69
N PRO A 3 10.63 -3.84 1.37
CA PRO A 3 10.06 -5.18 1.40
C PRO A 3 10.62 -6.12 0.34
N TYR A 4 11.09 -5.60 -0.80
CA TYR A 4 11.74 -6.38 -1.86
C TYR A 4 13.10 -6.91 -1.42
N ASN A 5 13.89 -6.07 -0.74
CA ASN A 5 15.17 -6.48 -0.17
C ASN A 5 15.00 -7.45 1.00
N LEU A 6 13.96 -7.26 1.83
CA LEU A 6 13.66 -8.15 2.96
C LEU A 6 13.29 -9.56 2.48
N LEU A 7 12.47 -9.65 1.44
CA LEU A 7 12.03 -10.92 0.86
C LEU A 7 12.98 -11.46 -0.21
N ASN A 8 14.02 -10.71 -0.58
CA ASN A 8 14.98 -11.03 -1.63
C ASN A 8 14.30 -11.38 -2.97
N ILE A 9 13.40 -10.51 -3.42
CA ILE A 9 12.62 -10.66 -4.66
C ILE A 9 12.68 -9.41 -5.53
N ASP A 10 12.39 -9.59 -6.81
CA ASP A 10 12.27 -8.50 -7.78
C ASP A 10 10.98 -7.68 -7.60
N GLN A 11 10.98 -6.43 -8.06
CA GLN A 11 9.81 -5.54 -8.02
C GLN A 11 8.67 -6.02 -8.91
N ASN A 12 8.99 -6.75 -9.98
CA ASN A 12 8.03 -7.37 -10.88
C ASN A 12 7.55 -8.75 -10.40
N ALA A 13 7.94 -9.17 -9.19
CA ALA A 13 7.51 -10.45 -8.64
C ALA A 13 5.98 -10.53 -8.55
N GLY A 14 5.44 -11.67 -9.00
CA GLY A 14 4.03 -11.99 -8.90
C GLY A 14 3.64 -12.45 -7.50
N ASP A 15 2.33 -12.51 -7.22
CA ASP A 15 1.81 -12.87 -5.89
C ASP A 15 2.29 -14.24 -5.40
N GLN A 16 2.45 -15.20 -6.32
CA GLN A 16 2.97 -16.54 -6.03
C GLN A 16 4.44 -16.52 -5.61
N GLU A 17 5.26 -15.65 -6.22
CA GLU A 17 6.66 -15.49 -5.85
C GLU A 17 6.81 -14.78 -4.50
N ILE A 18 5.99 -13.74 -4.26
CA ILE A 18 5.94 -13.05 -2.97
C ILE A 18 5.63 -14.05 -1.84
N LEU A 19 4.63 -14.92 -2.04
CA LEU A 19 4.26 -15.90 -1.02
C LEU A 19 5.36 -16.95 -0.78
N LYS A 20 6.03 -17.41 -1.84
CA LYS A 20 7.19 -18.30 -1.72
C LYS A 20 8.35 -17.64 -0.97
N ALA A 21 8.64 -16.38 -1.29
CA ALA A 21 9.69 -15.61 -0.65
C ALA A 21 9.41 -15.35 0.84
N VAL A 22 8.16 -15.09 1.20
CA VAL A 22 7.72 -15.01 2.60
C VAL A 22 8.01 -16.32 3.34
N ALA A 23 7.65 -17.45 2.75
CA ALA A 23 7.91 -18.76 3.34
C ALA A 23 9.42 -19.04 3.52
N LEU A 24 10.23 -18.64 2.53
CA LEU A 24 11.69 -18.75 2.62
C LEU A 24 12.28 -17.84 3.70
N ALA A 25 11.86 -16.58 3.77
CA ALA A 25 12.31 -15.62 4.77
C ALA A 25 11.97 -16.07 6.21
N MET A 26 10.78 -16.67 6.40
CA MET A 26 10.40 -17.27 7.68
C MET A 26 11.30 -18.45 8.05
N ARG A 27 11.70 -19.27 7.07
CA ARG A 27 12.60 -20.41 7.28
C ARG A 27 14.02 -19.96 7.62
N GLU A 28 14.50 -18.91 6.98
CA GLU A 28 15.85 -18.37 7.22
C GLU A 28 15.98 -17.68 8.58
N ARG A 29 14.87 -17.27 9.22
CA ARG A 29 14.84 -16.57 10.52
C ARG A 29 15.75 -15.35 10.62
N LYS A 30 16.13 -14.76 9.48
CA LYS A 30 16.96 -13.54 9.41
C LYS A 30 16.19 -12.29 9.85
N TYR A 31 14.89 -12.27 9.65
CA TYR A 31 14.00 -11.16 9.99
C TYR A 31 12.93 -11.61 10.98
N SER A 32 12.38 -10.67 11.75
CA SER A 32 11.28 -11.01 12.65
C SER A 32 10.03 -11.41 11.86
N VAL A 33 9.22 -12.29 12.44
CA VAL A 33 7.94 -12.71 11.85
C VAL A 33 7.04 -11.51 11.57
N LYS A 34 7.12 -10.47 12.42
CA LYS A 34 6.36 -9.22 12.27
C LYS A 34 6.80 -8.45 11.02
N GLU A 35 8.09 -8.27 10.80
CA GLU A 35 8.62 -7.57 9.62
C GLU A 35 8.28 -8.31 8.32
N ILE A 36 8.34 -9.65 8.34
CA ILE A 36 7.95 -10.47 7.18
C ILE A 36 6.46 -10.33 6.88
N ALA A 37 5.61 -10.32 7.92
CA ALA A 37 4.17 -10.11 7.75
C ALA A 37 3.84 -8.70 7.22
N GLU A 38 4.51 -7.67 7.73
CA GLU A 38 4.37 -6.29 7.25
C GLU A 38 4.81 -6.16 5.77
N ALA A 39 5.94 -6.77 5.40
CA ALA A 39 6.42 -6.79 4.01
C ALA A 39 5.41 -7.49 3.09
N ARG A 40 4.87 -8.64 3.51
CA ARG A 40 3.82 -9.34 2.77
C ARG A 40 2.58 -8.46 2.59
N MET A 41 2.07 -7.83 3.65
CA MET A 41 0.86 -7.01 3.57
C MET A 41 1.03 -5.86 2.58
N LYS A 42 2.18 -5.19 2.61
CA LYS A 42 2.50 -4.08 1.70
C LYS A 42 2.60 -4.50 0.24
N LEU A 43 3.13 -5.69 -0.04
CA LEU A 43 3.30 -6.18 -1.40
C LEU A 43 2.06 -6.87 -1.98
N MET A 44 1.16 -7.37 -1.13
CA MET A 44 -0.12 -7.96 -1.57
C MET A 44 -1.21 -6.93 -1.81
N ASP A 45 -1.14 -5.75 -1.19
CA ASP A 45 -2.05 -4.63 -1.49
C ASP A 45 -1.54 -3.84 -2.71
N PRO A 46 -2.30 -3.74 -3.82
CA PRO A 46 -1.84 -3.09 -5.04
C PRO A 46 -1.50 -1.61 -4.85
N VAL A 47 -2.21 -0.89 -3.97
CA VAL A 47 -1.94 0.52 -3.69
C VAL A 47 -0.61 0.65 -2.94
N SER A 48 -0.44 -0.13 -1.87
CA SER A 48 0.82 -0.18 -1.13
C SER A 48 1.98 -0.66 -1.99
N LYS A 49 1.78 -1.63 -2.87
CA LYS A 49 2.80 -2.13 -3.81
C LYS A 49 3.27 -1.03 -4.75
N ALA A 50 2.35 -0.23 -5.31
CA ALA A 50 2.71 0.91 -6.16
C ALA A 50 3.50 1.98 -5.39
N VAL A 51 3.09 2.27 -4.15
CA VAL A 51 3.79 3.22 -3.27
C VAL A 51 5.20 2.72 -2.93
N GLU A 52 5.35 1.46 -2.54
CA GLU A 52 6.66 0.86 -2.25
C GLU A 52 7.52 0.78 -3.50
N ASN A 53 6.95 0.52 -4.69
CA ASN A 53 7.70 0.52 -5.95
C ASN A 53 8.26 1.92 -6.25
N PHE A 54 7.45 2.97 -6.07
CA PHE A 54 7.89 4.35 -6.23
C PHE A 54 8.96 4.75 -5.20
N ILE A 55 8.74 4.43 -3.92
CA ILE A 55 9.63 4.79 -2.80
C ILE A 55 10.93 3.97 -2.80
N CYS A 56 10.93 2.75 -3.33
CA CYS A 56 12.14 1.94 -3.39
C CYS A 56 13.01 2.26 -4.61
N VAL A 57 12.41 2.78 -5.70
CA VAL A 57 13.14 3.21 -6.90
C VAL A 57 13.82 4.57 -6.69
N MET A 58 13.13 5.50 -6.04
CA MET A 58 13.72 6.76 -5.63
C MET A 58 13.98 6.67 -4.14
N ASP A 59 15.22 6.74 -3.64
CA ASP A 59 15.46 6.78 -2.19
C ASP A 59 14.88 8.06 -1.56
N VAL A 60 13.56 8.02 -1.32
CA VAL A 60 12.77 9.10 -0.74
C VAL A 60 12.56 8.89 0.75
N THR A 61 13.15 7.83 1.31
CA THR A 61 13.24 7.56 2.74
C THR A 61 13.62 8.80 3.56
N PRO A 62 14.55 9.68 3.10
CA PRO A 62 14.86 10.92 3.79
C PRO A 62 13.68 11.91 3.90
N PHE A 63 12.77 11.92 2.93
CA PHE A 63 11.64 12.86 2.85
C PHE A 63 10.35 12.32 3.48
N LEU A 64 10.32 11.04 3.85
CA LEU A 64 9.15 10.40 4.47
C LEU A 64 9.11 10.57 6.00
N LYS A 65 10.21 10.98 6.64
CA LYS A 65 10.30 11.16 8.09
C LYS A 65 9.38 12.27 8.63
N ASP A 66 8.98 13.22 7.79
CA ASP A 66 8.14 14.37 8.18
C ASP A 66 6.63 14.16 8.02
N ARG A 67 6.15 12.90 7.94
CA ARG A 67 4.71 12.64 7.92
C ARG A 67 4.08 12.75 9.31
N ASN A 68 4.07 13.95 9.90
CA ASN A 68 2.99 14.36 10.81
C ASN A 68 1.75 14.72 9.95
N VAL A 69 1.29 13.76 9.16
CA VAL A 69 0.06 13.92 8.37
C VAL A 69 -1.08 13.68 9.35
N LYS A 70 -1.67 14.76 9.86
CA LYS A 70 -2.99 14.67 10.49
C LYS A 70 -3.91 13.96 9.49
N PRO A 71 -4.67 12.93 9.90
CA PRO A 71 -5.60 12.29 9.00
C PRO A 71 -6.48 13.38 8.39
N VAL A 72 -6.51 13.43 7.05
CA VAL A 72 -7.44 14.30 6.34
C VAL A 72 -8.82 13.83 6.77
N SER A 73 -9.45 14.60 7.66
CA SER A 73 -10.87 14.48 7.93
C SER A 73 -11.55 14.66 6.59
N ARG A 74 -12.03 13.54 6.03
CA ARG A 74 -12.88 13.56 4.84
C ARG A 74 -14.01 14.53 5.18
N PRO A 75 -14.21 15.63 4.44
CA PRO A 75 -15.36 16.48 4.71
C PRO A 75 -16.58 15.58 4.62
N ALA A 76 -17.42 15.59 5.65
CA ALA A 76 -18.69 14.87 5.61
C ALA A 76 -19.40 15.36 4.35
N LEU A 77 -19.63 14.46 3.40
CA LEU A 77 -20.51 14.75 2.27
C LEU A 77 -21.85 15.09 2.89
N VAL A 78 -22.15 16.38 2.95
CA VAL A 78 -23.45 16.86 3.39
C VAL A 78 -24.42 16.36 2.33
N SER A 79 -25.41 15.58 2.76
CA SER A 79 -26.42 14.92 1.93
C SER A 79 -27.29 15.87 1.07
N SER A 80 -27.00 17.17 1.07
CA SER A 80 -27.79 18.21 0.43
C SER A 80 -27.53 18.37 -1.07
N ASP A 81 -26.49 17.75 -1.63
CA ASP A 81 -26.18 17.87 -3.07
C ASP A 81 -26.99 16.90 -3.97
N LEU A 82 -27.96 16.16 -3.41
CA LEU A 82 -28.81 15.21 -4.15
C LEU A 82 -30.11 15.82 -4.72
N ASP A 83 -30.30 17.13 -4.64
CA ASP A 83 -31.49 17.82 -5.16
C ASP A 83 -31.40 18.22 -6.64
N TYR A 84 -30.36 17.79 -7.37
CA TYR A 84 -30.26 18.01 -8.81
C TYR A 84 -30.30 16.69 -9.58
N ILE A 85 -31.49 16.08 -9.72
CA ILE A 85 -32.09 15.70 -11.01
C ILE A 85 -33.60 15.55 -10.81
N ARG A 86 -34.37 16.65 -10.87
CA ARG A 86 -35.80 16.57 -11.23
C ARG A 86 -35.90 16.73 -12.73
N VAL A 87 -36.00 15.61 -13.44
CA VAL A 87 -36.41 15.61 -14.86
C VAL A 87 -37.85 16.11 -14.94
N PRO A 88 -38.17 17.14 -15.74
CA PRO A 88 -39.55 17.52 -15.97
C PRO A 88 -40.22 16.44 -16.83
N GLU A 89 -41.23 15.76 -16.29
CA GLU A 89 -42.16 14.98 -17.10
C GLU A 89 -42.93 15.94 -18.02
N GLN A 90 -42.80 15.72 -19.32
CA GLN A 90 -43.60 16.38 -20.36
C GLN A 90 -44.89 15.58 -20.53
N GLY A 91 -46.04 16.20 -20.27
CA GLY A 91 -47.37 15.64 -20.49
C GLY A 91 -48.43 16.72 -20.40
#